data_AF-A0A8H6A8P9-F1
#
_entry.id   AF-A0A8H6A8P9-F1
#
_cell.length_a   1.000
_cell.length_b   1.000
_cell.length_c   1.000
_cell.angle_alpha   90.00
_cell.angle_beta   90.00
_cell.angle_gamma   90.00
#
_symmetry.space_group_name_H-M   'P 1'
#
loop_
_entity.id
_entity.type
_entity.pdbx_description
1 polymer ?
#
loop_
_entity_poly.entity_id
_entity_poly.type
_entity_poly.pdbx_seq_one_letter_code
_entity_poly.pdbx_strand_id
1 'polypeptide(L)'
;MTNQALHGLCPAPFFQESLFPSHGGYIEGRYCSKIGSTSCCMPCPLADWIYGEDITTKANAASWLSVAVLPLCIFLLVSYAVLPAKWTHRHYLSICFTLGICCMEVAFIIPIGAKPDQCYNPITPNDMRSNLSCAWSGTLLLFGGWAVVTWST
;
A
#
# COMPACT_ATOMS: atom_id res chain seq x y z
N MET A 1 -16.80 -27.78 -8.71
CA MET A 1 -16.22 -28.15 -10.01
C MET A 1 -16.39 -26.98 -10.98
N THR A 2 -15.53 -25.95 -10.97
CA THR A 2 -15.58 -24.82 -11.94
C THR A 2 -14.26 -24.04 -12.08
N ASN A 3 -13.11 -24.56 -11.65
CA ASN A 3 -11.84 -23.84 -11.86
C ASN A 3 -11.39 -23.77 -13.33
N GLN A 4 -11.83 -24.71 -14.18
CA GLN A 4 -11.52 -24.66 -15.62
C GLN A 4 -12.22 -23.52 -16.37
N ALA A 5 -13.29 -22.94 -15.81
CA ALA A 5 -14.05 -21.90 -16.50
C ALA A 5 -13.34 -20.53 -16.48
N LEU A 6 -12.51 -20.23 -15.48
CA LEU A 6 -11.83 -18.92 -15.35
C LEU A 6 -10.52 -18.85 -16.16
N HIS A 7 -9.82 -19.98 -16.32
CA HIS A 7 -8.59 -20.05 -17.12
C HIS A 7 -8.89 -20.01 -18.62
N GLY A 8 -10.07 -20.47 -19.03
CA GLY A 8 -10.50 -20.45 -20.44
C GLY A 8 -9.49 -21.15 -21.33
N LEU A 9 -9.01 -20.43 -22.35
CA LEU A 9 -7.99 -20.91 -23.31
C LEU A 9 -6.55 -20.65 -22.85
N CYS A 10 -6.35 -20.01 -21.68
CA CYS A 10 -5.03 -19.71 -21.15
C CYS A 10 -4.50 -20.88 -20.30
N PRO A 11 -3.20 -21.21 -20.42
CA PRO A 11 -2.60 -22.21 -19.53
C PRO A 11 -2.60 -21.70 -18.08
N ALA A 12 -2.88 -22.58 -17.12
CA ALA A 12 -2.74 -22.23 -15.70
C ALA A 12 -1.28 -21.80 -15.41
N PRO A 13 -1.04 -20.77 -14.57
CA PRO A 13 -1.98 -20.05 -13.69
C PRO A 13 -2.67 -18.83 -14.32
N PHE A 14 -2.51 -18.60 -15.63
CA PHE A 14 -3.06 -17.41 -16.30
C PHE A 14 -4.56 -17.49 -16.50
N PHE A 15 -5.22 -16.34 -16.45
CA PHE A 15 -6.66 -16.19 -16.59
C PHE A 15 -7.02 -15.47 -17.89
N GLN A 16 -8.09 -15.89 -18.56
CA GLN A 16 -8.52 -15.24 -19.81
C GLN A 16 -9.30 -13.95 -19.50
N GLU A 17 -8.85 -12.83 -20.08
CA GLU A 17 -9.35 -11.48 -19.78
C GLU A 17 -10.86 -11.34 -20.01
N SER A 18 -11.37 -11.94 -21.10
CA SER A 18 -12.77 -11.80 -21.53
C SER A 18 -13.79 -12.41 -20.56
N LEU A 19 -13.34 -13.20 -19.58
CA LEU A 19 -14.20 -13.81 -18.56
C LEU A 19 -14.43 -12.89 -17.36
N PHE A 20 -13.74 -11.75 -17.30
CA PHE A 20 -13.81 -10.80 -16.21
C PHE A 20 -14.47 -9.50 -16.68
N PRO A 21 -15.22 -8.82 -15.80
CA PRO A 21 -15.90 -7.58 -16.17
C PRO A 21 -14.89 -6.48 -16.51
N SER A 22 -15.21 -5.68 -17.53
CA SER A 22 -14.42 -4.51 -17.96
C SER A 22 -14.74 -3.25 -17.15
N HIS A 23 -15.32 -3.39 -15.96
CA HIS A 23 -15.69 -2.30 -15.07
C HIS A 23 -15.35 -2.67 -13.63
N GLY A 24 -14.85 -1.70 -12.87
CA GLY A 24 -14.44 -1.85 -11.46
C GLY A 24 -12.95 -2.14 -11.26
N GLY A 25 -12.41 -1.64 -10.15
CA GLY A 25 -10.97 -1.70 -9.84
C GLY A 25 -10.10 -0.90 -10.81
N TYR A 26 -8.80 -1.19 -10.79
CA TYR A 26 -7.80 -0.58 -11.66
C TYR A 26 -7.52 -1.48 -12.87
N ILE A 27 -8.30 -1.30 -13.95
CA ILE A 27 -8.26 -2.16 -15.15
C ILE A 27 -6.93 -2.02 -15.90
N GLU A 28 -6.38 -0.82 -15.98
CA GLU A 28 -5.07 -0.58 -16.62
C GLU A 28 -3.91 -1.22 -15.84
N GLY A 29 -4.13 -1.60 -14.58
CA GLY A 29 -3.17 -2.35 -13.77
C GLY A 29 -3.16 -3.86 -14.02
N ARG A 30 -4.02 -4.37 -14.91
CA ARG A 30 -4.01 -5.78 -15.29
C ARG A 30 -2.76 -6.08 -16.10
N TYR A 31 -1.99 -7.08 -15.67
CA TYR A 31 -0.84 -7.54 -16.43
C TYR A 31 -1.27 -8.64 -17.41
N CYS A 32 -1.68 -8.23 -18.61
CA CYS A 32 -2.17 -9.12 -19.65
C CYS A 32 -1.30 -9.06 -20.91
N SER A 33 -1.16 -10.18 -21.59
CA SER A 33 -0.51 -10.28 -22.90
C SER A 33 -1.37 -11.12 -23.84
N LYS A 34 -1.33 -10.78 -25.14
CA LYS A 34 -2.04 -11.53 -26.17
C LYS A 34 -1.22 -12.76 -26.57
N ILE A 35 -1.81 -13.95 -26.39
CA ILE A 35 -1.25 -15.22 -26.82
C ILE A 35 -2.19 -15.79 -27.87
N GLY A 36 -1.79 -15.71 -29.14
CA GLY A 36 -2.65 -16.06 -30.27
C GLY A 36 -3.83 -15.09 -30.41
N SER A 37 -5.05 -15.60 -30.31
CA SER A 37 -6.30 -14.83 -30.43
C SER A 37 -6.92 -14.42 -29.09
N THR A 38 -6.29 -14.74 -27.96
CA THR A 38 -6.85 -14.53 -26.61
C THR A 38 -5.89 -13.74 -25.73
N SER A 39 -6.42 -12.78 -24.95
CA SER A 39 -5.64 -12.08 -23.92
C SER A 39 -5.59 -12.91 -22.63
N CYS A 40 -4.38 -13.23 -22.19
CA CYS A 40 -4.12 -13.96 -20.95
C CYS A 40 -3.49 -13.02 -19.91
N CYS A 41 -4.04 -13.00 -18.71
CA CYS A 41 -3.65 -12.13 -17.60
C CYS A 41 -3.05 -12.92 -16.46
N MET A 42 -2.08 -12.32 -15.78
CA MET A 42 -1.50 -12.90 -14.57
C MET A 42 -2.45 -12.69 -13.37
N PRO A 43 -2.56 -13.67 -12.45
CA PRO A 43 -3.27 -13.53 -11.19
C PRO A 43 -2.77 -12.35 -10.33
N CYS A 44 -3.71 -11.70 -9.64
CA CYS A 44 -3.46 -10.72 -8.59
C CYS A 44 -3.32 -11.45 -7.23
N PRO A 45 -2.37 -11.07 -6.35
CA PRO A 45 -1.42 -9.96 -6.45
C PRO A 45 -0.15 -10.30 -7.26
N LEU A 46 0.22 -9.41 -8.18
CA LEU A 46 1.43 -9.56 -9.03
C LEU A 46 2.73 -9.65 -8.22
N ALA A 47 2.78 -8.99 -7.07
CA ALA A 47 3.96 -8.95 -6.21
C ALA A 47 4.37 -10.34 -5.71
N ASP A 48 3.42 -11.21 -5.39
CA ASP A 48 3.72 -12.57 -4.92
C ASP A 48 4.28 -13.45 -6.04
N TRP A 49 3.87 -13.21 -7.29
CA TRP A 49 4.40 -13.93 -8.46
C TRP A 49 5.79 -13.47 -8.87
N ILE A 50 6.12 -12.19 -8.64
CA ILE A 50 7.42 -11.60 -9.01
C ILE A 50 8.45 -11.78 -7.89
N TYR A 51 8.05 -11.53 -6.65
CA TYR A 51 8.94 -11.44 -5.49
C TYR A 51 8.78 -12.62 -4.51
N GLY A 52 7.81 -13.51 -4.72
CA GLY A 52 7.52 -14.63 -3.82
C GLY A 52 6.88 -14.19 -2.50
N GLU A 53 6.73 -15.15 -1.58
CA GLU A 53 6.11 -14.93 -0.27
C GLU A 53 6.95 -14.07 0.69
N ASP A 54 8.22 -13.81 0.36
CA ASP A 54 9.13 -13.01 1.20
C ASP A 54 8.66 -11.55 1.36
N ILE A 55 7.98 -11.01 0.35
CA ILE A 55 7.60 -9.59 0.35
C ILE A 55 6.50 -9.30 1.38
N THR A 56 5.55 -10.22 1.56
CA THR A 56 4.46 -10.09 2.52
C THR A 56 5.00 -10.16 3.95
N THR A 57 5.97 -11.04 4.21
CA THR A 57 6.62 -11.18 5.51
C THR A 57 7.41 -9.92 5.87
N LYS A 58 8.18 -9.36 4.94
CA LYS A 58 8.94 -8.12 5.17
C LYS A 58 8.03 -6.91 5.34
N ALA A 59 6.96 -6.80 4.54
CA ALA A 59 5.96 -5.75 4.68
C ALA A 59 5.29 -5.80 6.06
N ASN A 60 4.90 -7.00 6.52
CA ASN A 60 4.34 -7.19 7.85
C ASN A 60 5.30 -6.77 8.97
N ALA A 61 6.59 -7.11 8.85
CA ALA A 61 7.60 -6.69 9.82
C ALA A 61 7.73 -5.15 9.89
N ALA A 62 7.77 -4.48 8.74
CA ALA A 62 7.84 -3.02 8.67
C ALA A 62 6.59 -2.35 9.27
N SER A 63 5.41 -2.92 9.02
CA SER A 63 4.16 -2.43 9.59
C SER A 63 4.13 -2.57 11.11
N TRP A 64 4.62 -3.68 11.67
CA TRP A 64 4.73 -3.86 13.13
C TRP A 64 5.76 -2.92 13.77
N LEU A 65 6.87 -2.63 13.09
CA LEU A 65 7.82 -1.62 13.54
C LEU A 65 7.14 -0.26 13.64
N SER A 66 6.35 0.11 12.63
CA SER A 66 5.60 1.38 12.61
C SER A 66 4.63 1.50 13.79
N VAL A 67 3.98 0.41 14.21
CA VAL A 67 3.14 0.37 15.41
C VAL A 67 3.94 0.67 16.68
N ALA A 68 5.18 0.22 16.76
CA ALA A 68 6.05 0.46 17.93
C ALA A 68 6.66 1.87 17.96
N VAL A 69 6.98 2.45 16.79
CA VAL A 69 7.63 3.76 16.69
C VAL A 69 6.64 4.92 16.81
N LEU A 70 5.41 4.77 16.30
CA LEU A 70 4.36 5.79 16.39
C LEU A 70 4.13 6.36 17.81
N PRO A 71 3.97 5.56 18.89
CA PRO A 71 3.79 6.11 20.23
C PRO A 71 5.02 6.88 20.73
N LEU A 72 6.23 6.50 20.31
CA LEU A 72 7.45 7.24 20.63
C LEU A 72 7.46 8.61 19.91
N CYS A 73 7.07 8.66 18.64
CA CYS A 73 6.93 9.91 17.89
C CYS A 73 5.83 10.82 18.47
N ILE A 74 4.70 10.25 18.88
CA ILE A 74 3.63 10.98 19.58
C ILE A 74 4.15 11.54 20.91
N PHE A 75 4.90 10.76 21.68
CA PHE A 75 5.51 11.22 22.93
C PHE A 75 6.44 12.41 22.71
N LEU A 76 7.23 12.40 21.63
CA LEU A 76 8.08 13.54 21.25
C LEU A 76 7.25 14.77 20.88
N LEU A 77 6.18 14.61 20.09
CA LEU A 77 5.28 15.72 19.74
C LEU A 77 4.60 16.32 20.97
N VAL A 78 4.14 15.48 21.90
CA VAL A 78 3.56 15.93 23.18
C VAL A 78 4.61 16.64 24.03
N SER A 79 5.83 16.11 24.10
CA SER A 79 6.95 16.75 24.79
C SER A 79 7.23 18.15 24.22
N TYR A 80 7.19 18.32 22.90
CA TYR A 80 7.33 19.62 22.25
C TYR A 80 6.17 20.57 22.55
N ALA A 81 4.94 20.05 22.69
CA ALA A 81 3.76 20.85 23.00
C ALA A 81 3.74 21.36 24.45
N VAL A 82 4.16 20.52 25.40
CA VAL A 82 4.10 20.83 26.84
C VAL A 82 5.34 21.60 27.32
N LEU A 83 6.53 21.31 26.77
CA LEU A 83 7.77 21.88 27.28
C LEU A 83 8.07 23.26 26.65
N PRO A 84 8.24 24.33 27.45
CA PRO A 84 8.37 25.68 26.95
C PRO A 84 9.62 25.85 26.08
N ALA A 85 9.45 26.58 24.95
CA ALA A 85 10.44 26.77 23.89
C ALA A 85 11.83 27.27 24.35
N LYS A 86 11.89 27.86 25.55
CA LYS A 86 13.12 28.34 26.20
C LYS A 86 14.15 27.24 26.50
N TRP A 87 13.75 25.97 26.59
CA TRP A 87 14.65 24.83 26.83
C TRP A 87 14.79 23.89 25.64
N THR A 88 13.85 23.92 24.70
CA THR A 88 13.76 22.92 23.62
C THR A 88 14.35 23.35 22.29
N HIS A 89 14.78 24.62 22.11
CA HIS A 89 15.21 25.14 20.80
C HIS A 89 14.28 24.66 19.67
N ARG A 90 12.97 24.76 19.91
CA ARG A 90 11.92 24.12 19.10
C ARG A 90 11.96 24.66 17.67
N HIS A 91 12.76 24.03 16.82
CA HIS A 91 12.82 24.38 15.41
C HIS A 91 11.60 23.80 14.74
N TYR A 92 10.85 24.64 14.02
CA TYR A 92 9.72 24.21 13.21
C TYR A 92 10.06 22.99 12.33
N LEU A 93 11.31 22.93 11.86
CA LEU A 93 11.91 21.80 11.15
C LEU A 93 11.71 20.46 11.87
N SER A 94 12.08 20.38 13.16
CA SER A 94 11.96 19.14 13.93
C SER A 94 10.51 18.72 14.15
N ILE A 95 9.57 19.67 14.30
CA ILE A 95 8.15 19.34 14.47
C ILE A 95 7.59 18.79 13.17
N CYS A 96 7.82 19.47 12.05
CA CYS A 96 7.33 19.07 10.74
C CYS A 96 7.94 17.74 10.29
N PHE A 97 9.21 17.52 10.61
CA PHE A 97 9.88 16.23 10.42
C PHE A 97 9.18 15.11 11.21
N THR A 98 8.95 15.29 12.52
CA THR A 98 8.26 14.26 13.33
C THR A 98 6.82 14.03 12.88
N LEU A 99 6.10 15.08 12.46
CA LEU A 99 4.75 14.94 11.88
C LEU A 99 4.78 14.15 10.55
N GLY A 100 5.78 14.39 9.70
CA GLY A 100 6.00 13.62 8.48
C GLY A 100 6.23 12.13 8.75
N ILE A 101 7.04 11.81 9.77
CA ILE A 101 7.27 10.43 10.23
C ILE A 101 5.95 9.81 10.70
N CYS A 102 5.19 10.51 11.55
CA CYS A 102 3.88 10.01 12.00
C CYS A 102 2.94 9.72 10.82
N CYS A 103 2.90 10.58 9.80
CA CYS A 103 2.11 10.31 8.60
C CYS A 103 2.57 9.04 7.87
N MET A 104 3.89 8.85 7.69
CA MET A 104 4.41 7.63 7.07
C MET A 104 4.06 6.38 7.87
N GLU A 105 4.20 6.43 9.20
CA GLU A 105 3.90 5.29 10.07
C GLU A 105 2.43 4.90 10.02
N VAL A 106 1.52 5.88 10.04
CA VAL A 106 0.08 5.62 9.91
C VAL A 106 -0.24 4.94 8.57
N ALA A 107 0.47 5.28 7.49
CA ALA A 107 0.30 4.61 6.20
C ALA A 107 0.57 3.10 6.25
N PHE A 108 1.50 2.65 7.10
CA PHE A 108 1.79 1.23 7.30
C PHE A 108 0.88 0.55 8.32
N ILE A 109 0.26 1.31 9.22
CA ILE A 109 -0.66 0.80 10.26
C ILE A 109 -2.06 0.54 9.68
N ILE A 110 -2.56 1.43 8.80
CA ILE A 110 -3.87 1.29 8.14
C ILE A 110 -4.06 -0.11 7.52
N PRO A 111 -3.14 -0.66 6.70
CA PRO A 111 -3.33 -1.97 6.09
C PRO A 111 -3.37 -3.13 7.09
N ILE A 112 -2.75 -3.02 8.28
CA ILE A 112 -2.86 -4.05 9.33
C ILE A 112 -4.28 -4.11 9.89
N GLY A 113 -4.88 -2.95 10.16
CA GLY A 113 -6.20 -2.84 10.76
C GLY A 113 -7.34 -3.07 9.77
N ALA A 114 -7.23 -2.49 8.58
CA ALA A 114 -8.28 -2.56 7.56
C ALA A 114 -8.23 -3.84 6.73
N LYS A 115 -7.10 -4.56 6.72
CA LYS A 115 -6.83 -5.74 5.85
C LYS A 115 -7.45 -5.58 4.45
N PRO A 116 -7.10 -4.50 3.72
CA PRO A 116 -7.75 -4.23 2.46
C PRO A 116 -7.39 -5.33 1.45
N ASP A 117 -8.40 -5.92 0.82
CA ASP A 117 -8.19 -6.78 -0.33
C ASP A 117 -7.45 -5.97 -1.41
N GLN A 118 -6.25 -6.41 -1.79
CA GLN A 118 -5.42 -5.77 -2.82
C GLN A 118 -6.04 -5.97 -4.22
N CYS A 119 -6.92 -6.96 -4.36
CA CYS A 119 -7.51 -7.38 -5.63
C CYS A 119 -9.02 -7.15 -5.60
N TYR A 120 -9.53 -6.48 -6.62
CA TYR A 120 -10.97 -6.34 -6.87
C TYR A 120 -11.56 -7.65 -7.42
N ASN A 121 -10.80 -8.32 -8.29
CA ASN A 121 -11.09 -9.60 -8.92
C ASN A 121 -9.78 -10.39 -9.11
N PRO A 122 -9.81 -11.69 -9.44
CA PRO A 122 -8.61 -12.52 -9.62
C PRO A 122 -7.53 -11.95 -10.57
N ILE A 123 -7.90 -11.06 -11.50
CA ILE A 123 -6.96 -10.39 -12.41
C ILE A 123 -6.82 -8.87 -12.18
N THR A 124 -7.74 -8.24 -11.45
CA THR A 124 -7.85 -6.76 -11.38
C THR A 124 -7.44 -6.25 -10.01
N PRO A 125 -6.38 -5.43 -9.89
CA PRO A 125 -6.04 -4.78 -8.63
C PRO A 125 -7.10 -3.73 -8.23
N ASN A 126 -7.20 -3.44 -6.94
CA ASN A 126 -8.01 -2.32 -6.46
C ASN A 126 -7.36 -0.97 -6.79
N ASP A 127 -8.19 0.05 -7.01
CA ASP A 127 -7.76 1.43 -7.22
C ASP A 127 -8.02 2.28 -5.97
N MET A 128 -7.44 3.48 -5.92
CA MET A 128 -7.74 4.51 -4.90
C MET A 128 -9.24 4.85 -4.83
N ARG A 129 -9.97 4.68 -5.94
CA ARG A 129 -11.42 4.95 -5.98
C ARG A 129 -12.26 3.78 -5.47
N SER A 130 -11.76 2.55 -5.55
CA SER A 130 -12.49 1.36 -5.09
C SER A 130 -12.22 1.03 -3.63
N ASN A 131 -11.08 1.45 -3.08
CA ASN A 131 -10.74 1.20 -1.67
C ASN A 131 -10.12 2.43 -0.99
N LEU A 132 -10.88 3.04 -0.06
CA LEU A 132 -10.43 4.20 0.70
C LEU A 132 -9.20 3.91 1.57
N SER A 133 -9.06 2.68 2.07
CA SER A 133 -7.87 2.28 2.85
C SER A 133 -6.62 2.32 1.97
N CYS A 134 -6.72 1.93 0.69
CA CYS A 134 -5.64 2.03 -0.28
C CYS A 134 -5.30 3.50 -0.57
N ALA A 135 -6.32 4.34 -0.77
CA ALA A 135 -6.13 5.77 -1.05
C ALA A 135 -5.43 6.52 0.10
N TRP A 136 -5.88 6.32 1.34
CA TRP A 136 -5.30 6.98 2.50
C TRP A 136 -3.90 6.47 2.81
N SER A 137 -3.67 5.17 2.72
CA SER A 137 -2.33 4.59 2.92
C SER A 137 -1.34 5.16 1.89
N GLY A 138 -1.69 5.18 0.60
CA GLY A 138 -0.83 5.75 -0.43
C GLY A 138 -0.58 7.25 -0.25
N THR A 139 -1.61 8.02 0.08
CA THR A 139 -1.50 9.47 0.28
C THR A 139 -0.61 9.81 1.47
N LEU A 140 -0.83 9.15 2.62
CA LEU A 140 -0.06 9.39 3.84
C LEU A 140 1.40 8.96 3.69
N LEU A 141 1.66 7.88 2.95
CA LEU A 141 3.02 7.42 2.67
C LEU A 141 3.79 8.45 1.82
N LEU A 142 3.18 8.90 0.71
CA LEU A 142 3.82 9.85 -0.21
C LEU A 142 3.97 11.24 0.42
N PHE A 143 2.92 11.75 1.07
CA PHE A 143 2.95 13.03 1.75
C PHE A 143 3.94 13.02 2.93
N GLY A 144 3.90 11.98 3.75
CA GLY A 144 4.82 11.79 4.87
C GLY A 144 6.27 11.70 4.39
N GLY A 145 6.53 10.88 3.36
CA GLY A 145 7.87 10.74 2.78
C GLY A 145 8.43 12.04 2.21
N TRP A 146 7.59 12.79 1.49
CA TRP A 146 7.98 14.11 0.99
C TRP A 146 8.26 15.10 2.12
N ALA A 147 7.42 15.13 3.16
CA ALA A 147 7.64 15.97 4.34
C ALA A 147 8.95 15.60 5.06
N VAL A 148 9.21 14.31 5.28
CA VAL A 148 10.44 13.84 5.92
C VAL A 148 11.68 14.29 5.15
N VAL A 149 11.71 14.12 3.83
CA VAL A 149 12.85 14.52 3.00
C VAL A 149 13.04 16.03 3.01
N THR A 150 11.97 16.81 2.81
CA THR A 150 12.04 18.28 2.76
C THR A 150 12.48 18.92 4.08
N TRP A 151 12.08 18.34 5.21
CA TRP A 151 12.43 18.85 6.55
C TRP A 151 13.67 18.17 7.16
N SER A 152 14.34 17.27 6.42
CA SER A 152 15.59 16.62 6.84
C SER A 152 16.87 17.41 6.49
N THR A 153 16.75 18.42 5.61
CA THR A 153 17.84 19.30 5.15
C THR A 153 17.78 20.66 5.81
#